data_AF-A0A4V1GMB8-F1
#
_entry.id   AF-A0A4V1GMB8-F1
#
_cell.length_a   1.000
_cell.length_b   1.000
_cell.length_c   1.000
_cell.angle_alpha   90.00
_cell.angle_beta   90.00
_cell.angle_gamma   90.00
#
_symmetry.space_group_name_H-M   'P 1'
#
loop_
_entity.id
_entity.type
_entity.pdbx_description
1 polymer ?
#
loop_
_entity_poly.entity_id
_entity_poly.type
_entity_poly.pdbx_seq_one_letter_code
_entity_poly.pdbx_strand_id
1 'polypeptide(L)'
;MSQIKIYDQLYNACINLRGNLEPQRFRNYVLSLLFLKYVSIRHNGSNESWNITIPKGGSFDDIVSMKYRENIGEGINVVLRRFAESNNLNGIIDIADFNSAELDKDKESIDRISCLVEIFQNLEENIFNEQNHSEYSFLKLYDYLIHKFAYDSTINKEAFYTPNEISIIMARVIGVDSVKDFNKTLYDPACRSGSLLTCAADHAQYLWPGKKRLQCLFSTHAFISSP
;
A
#
# COMPACT_ATOMS: atom_id res chain seq x y z
N MET A 1 0.13 -24.00 -1.08
CA MET A 1 0.73 -23.21 -2.18
C MET A 1 1.65 -22.18 -1.54
N SER A 2 2.85 -21.89 -2.08
CA SER A 2 3.74 -20.92 -1.42
C SER A 2 3.15 -19.50 -1.44
N GLN A 3 3.40 -18.72 -0.39
CA GLN A 3 2.90 -17.35 -0.23
C GLN A 3 3.22 -16.45 -1.44
N ILE A 4 4.45 -16.53 -1.94
CA ILE A 4 4.90 -15.82 -3.15
C ILE A 4 4.02 -16.16 -4.35
N LYS A 5 3.60 -17.42 -4.49
CA LYS A 5 2.74 -17.85 -5.61
C LYS A 5 1.33 -17.27 -5.51
N ILE A 6 0.78 -17.09 -4.31
CA ILE A 6 -0.52 -16.41 -4.12
C ILE A 6 -0.39 -14.92 -4.48
N TYR A 7 0.69 -14.27 -4.05
CA TYR A 7 0.92 -12.86 -4.35
C TYR A 7 1.19 -12.61 -5.84
N ASP A 8 1.97 -13.49 -6.50
CA ASP A 8 2.17 -13.47 -7.95
C ASP A 8 0.84 -13.67 -8.69
N GLN A 9 -0.02 -14.59 -8.23
CA GLN A 9 -1.32 -14.81 -8.85
C GLN A 9 -2.23 -13.58 -8.74
N LEU A 10 -2.28 -12.95 -7.56
CA LEU A 10 -3.04 -11.72 -7.36
C LEU A 10 -2.52 -10.59 -8.26
N TYR A 11 -1.20 -10.41 -8.30
CA TYR A 11 -0.55 -9.42 -9.15
C TYR A 11 -0.90 -9.64 -10.63
N ASN A 12 -0.75 -10.87 -11.13
CA ASN A 12 -1.07 -11.21 -12.51
C ASN A 12 -2.56 -11.00 -12.83
N ALA A 13 -3.46 -11.34 -11.91
CA ALA A 13 -4.88 -11.08 -12.06
C ALA A 13 -5.17 -9.57 -12.21
N CYS A 14 -4.48 -8.72 -11.44
CA CYS A 14 -4.60 -7.26 -11.56
C CYS A 14 -4.03 -6.75 -12.89
N ILE A 15 -2.81 -7.18 -13.27
CA ILE A 15 -2.13 -6.72 -14.49
C ILE A 15 -2.93 -7.04 -15.75
N ASN A 16 -3.61 -8.19 -15.78
CA ASN A 16 -4.49 -8.55 -16.88
C ASN A 16 -5.66 -7.57 -17.07
N LEU A 17 -6.01 -6.79 -16.03
CA LEU A 17 -7.07 -5.79 -16.04
C LEU A 17 -6.55 -4.35 -16.17
N ARG A 18 -5.24 -4.13 -16.37
CA ARG A 18 -4.68 -2.77 -16.48
C ARG A 18 -5.15 -2.01 -17.73
N GLY A 19 -5.49 -2.75 -18.79
CA GLY A 19 -5.74 -2.24 -20.15
C GLY A 19 -4.59 -1.36 -20.64
N ASN A 20 -4.90 -0.13 -21.04
CA ASN A 20 -3.91 0.79 -21.64
C ASN A 20 -3.03 1.52 -20.61
N LEU A 21 -3.26 1.34 -19.30
CA LEU A 21 -2.49 2.04 -18.27
C LEU A 21 -1.06 1.50 -18.14
N GLU A 22 -0.08 2.39 -18.14
CA GLU A 22 1.31 2.08 -17.79
C GLU A 22 1.43 1.40 -16.41
N PRO A 23 2.26 0.34 -16.23
CA PRO A 23 2.35 -0.41 -14.98
C PRO A 23 2.63 0.45 -13.74
N GLN A 24 3.50 1.46 -13.88
CA GLN A 24 3.84 2.38 -12.78
C GLN A 24 2.63 3.19 -12.32
N ARG A 25 1.76 3.59 -13.25
CA ARG A 25 0.54 4.33 -12.93
C ARG A 25 -0.53 3.38 -12.40
N PHE A 26 -0.69 2.21 -13.02
CA PHE A 26 -1.63 1.18 -12.61
C PHE A 26 -1.39 0.70 -11.16
N ARG A 27 -0.14 0.71 -10.70
CA ARG A 27 0.22 0.50 -9.28
C ARG A 27 -0.67 1.31 -8.33
N ASN A 28 -0.90 2.59 -8.62
CA ASN A 28 -1.66 3.45 -7.71
C ASN A 28 -3.13 3.01 -7.62
N TYR A 29 -3.73 2.48 -8.70
CA TYR A 29 -5.10 1.97 -8.71
C TYR A 29 -5.22 0.75 -7.78
N VAL A 30 -4.29 -0.20 -7.92
CA VAL A 30 -4.23 -1.42 -7.11
C VAL A 30 -4.00 -1.10 -5.63
N LEU A 31 -3.01 -0.26 -5.33
CA LEU A 31 -2.66 0.05 -3.94
C LEU A 31 -3.75 0.86 -3.24
N SER A 32 -4.41 1.80 -3.92
CA SER A 32 -5.55 2.55 -3.35
C SER A 32 -6.71 1.64 -2.98
N LEU A 33 -7.09 0.70 -3.86
CA LEU A 33 -8.17 -0.26 -3.57
C LEU A 33 -7.81 -1.20 -2.42
N LEU A 34 -6.60 -1.75 -2.43
CA LEU A 34 -6.13 -2.64 -1.39
C LEU A 34 -6.05 -1.94 -0.02
N PHE A 35 -5.54 -0.71 0.00
CA PHE A 35 -5.49 0.12 1.19
C PHE A 35 -6.90 0.40 1.73
N LEU A 36 -7.84 0.85 0.88
CA LEU A 36 -9.20 1.15 1.32
C LEU A 36 -9.92 -0.11 1.84
N LYS A 37 -9.69 -1.27 1.23
CA LYS A 37 -10.21 -2.55 1.74
C LYS A 37 -9.70 -2.85 3.14
N TYR A 38 -8.40 -2.76 3.38
CA TYR A 38 -7.81 -3.02 4.71
C TYR A 38 -8.40 -2.12 5.79
N VAL A 39 -8.45 -0.81 5.53
CA VAL A 39 -8.96 0.14 6.52
C VAL A 39 -10.47 -0.08 6.77
N SER A 40 -11.25 -0.39 5.74
CA SER A 40 -12.68 -0.68 5.90
C SER A 40 -12.93 -1.93 6.76
N ILE A 41 -12.13 -2.99 6.59
CA ILE A 41 -12.23 -4.21 7.40
C ILE A 41 -11.79 -3.95 8.84
N ARG A 42 -10.66 -3.26 9.05
CA ARG A 42 -10.11 -3.00 10.38
C ARG A 42 -11.05 -2.15 11.24
N HIS A 43 -11.76 -1.20 10.63
CA HIS A 43 -12.71 -0.32 11.32
C HIS A 43 -13.86 -1.13 11.92
N ASN A 44 -14.31 -2.16 11.22
CA ASN A 44 -15.43 -2.99 11.63
C ASN A 44 -15.07 -4.01 12.72
N GLY A 45 -13.79 -4.13 13.10
CA GLY A 45 -13.29 -5.22 13.94
C GLY A 45 -12.44 -4.84 15.16
N SER A 46 -12.20 -3.56 15.45
CA SER A 46 -11.28 -3.17 16.55
C SER A 46 -11.84 -2.08 17.49
N ASN A 47 -11.70 -2.32 18.81
CA ASN A 47 -11.94 -1.36 19.90
C ASN A 47 -10.69 -0.53 20.25
N GLU A 48 -9.65 -0.56 19.40
CA GLU A 48 -8.39 0.13 19.65
C GLU A 48 -8.39 1.55 19.06
N SER A 49 -7.59 2.42 19.69
CA SER A 49 -7.37 3.83 19.36
C SER A 49 -6.77 4.04 17.97
N TRP A 50 -7.54 3.75 16.93
CA TRP A 50 -7.15 3.95 15.55
C TRP A 50 -7.67 5.29 15.05
N ASN A 51 -6.75 6.17 14.63
CA ASN A 51 -7.06 7.54 14.23
C ASN A 51 -7.39 7.65 12.73
N ILE A 52 -8.24 6.75 12.23
CA ILE A 52 -8.77 6.78 10.86
C ILE A 52 -10.29 6.79 10.93
N THR A 53 -10.90 7.73 10.21
CA THR A 53 -12.34 7.89 10.09
C THR A 53 -12.82 7.31 8.76
N ILE A 54 -13.81 6.42 8.79
CA ILE A 54 -14.53 5.98 7.58
C ILE A 54 -15.81 6.83 7.46
N PRO A 55 -15.83 7.87 6.61
CA PRO A 55 -17.04 8.68 6.44
C PRO A 55 -18.11 7.89 5.68
N LYS A 56 -19.37 8.32 5.80
CA LYS A 56 -20.47 7.77 5.00
C LYS A 56 -20.16 7.90 3.51
N GLY A 57 -20.21 6.79 2.76
CA GLY A 57 -19.87 6.80 1.35
C GLY A 57 -18.36 6.85 1.07
N GLY A 58 -17.51 6.50 2.05
CA GLY A 58 -16.05 6.48 1.99
C GLY A 58 -15.44 5.13 2.32
N SER A 59 -16.21 4.04 2.28
CA SER A 59 -15.75 2.68 2.56
C SER A 59 -15.49 1.87 1.29
N PHE A 60 -14.83 0.72 1.43
CA PHE A 60 -14.66 -0.21 0.32
C PHE A 60 -16.00 -0.82 -0.14
N ASP A 61 -16.98 -0.98 0.75
CA ASP A 61 -18.31 -1.46 0.37
C ASP A 61 -19.04 -0.46 -0.55
N ASP A 62 -18.80 0.84 -0.37
CA ASP A 62 -19.30 1.87 -1.27
C ASP A 62 -18.69 1.72 -2.68
N ILE A 63 -17.40 1.36 -2.79
CA ILE A 63 -16.77 1.01 -4.07
C ILE A 63 -17.42 -0.23 -4.69
N VAL A 64 -17.64 -1.30 -3.90
CA VAL A 64 -18.29 -2.53 -4.37
C VAL A 64 -19.69 -2.24 -4.94
N SER A 65 -20.41 -1.30 -4.34
CA SER A 65 -21.75 -0.89 -4.81
C SER A 65 -21.75 -0.23 -6.19
N MET A 66 -20.59 0.26 -6.66
CA MET A 66 -20.41 0.92 -7.97
C MET A 66 -20.14 -0.04 -9.13
N LYS A 67 -19.87 -1.33 -8.85
CA LYS A 67 -19.62 -2.33 -9.90
C LYS A 67 -20.71 -2.32 -10.97
N TYR A 68 -20.28 -2.43 -12.22
CA TYR A 68 -21.11 -2.48 -13.44
C TYR A 68 -21.99 -1.26 -13.71
N ARG A 69 -21.80 -0.15 -12.98
CA ARG A 69 -22.48 1.11 -13.27
C ARG A 69 -21.71 1.89 -14.34
N GLU A 70 -22.44 2.63 -15.18
CA GLU A 70 -21.86 3.48 -16.23
C GLU A 70 -20.85 4.50 -15.68
N ASN A 71 -21.09 4.99 -14.46
CA ASN A 71 -20.25 5.97 -13.78
C ASN A 71 -19.30 5.35 -12.73
N ILE A 72 -18.93 4.07 -12.84
CA ILE A 72 -18.08 3.38 -11.87
C ILE A 72 -16.79 4.16 -11.57
N GLY A 73 -16.12 4.67 -12.60
CA GLY A 73 -14.85 5.40 -12.44
C GLY A 73 -15.00 6.68 -11.63
N GLU A 74 -16.02 7.48 -11.94
CA GLU A 74 -16.33 8.69 -11.16
C GLU A 74 -16.75 8.36 -9.73
N GLY A 75 -17.59 7.33 -9.54
CA GLY A 75 -18.03 6.91 -8.21
C GLY A 75 -16.87 6.46 -7.33
N ILE A 76 -15.94 5.66 -7.86
CA ILE A 76 -14.74 5.24 -7.11
C ILE A 76 -13.90 6.46 -6.70
N ASN A 77 -13.68 7.41 -7.62
CA ASN A 77 -12.94 8.64 -7.32
C ASN A 77 -13.62 9.44 -6.19
N VAL A 78 -14.95 9.54 -6.19
CA VAL A 78 -15.71 10.23 -5.14
C VAL A 78 -15.55 9.53 -3.79
N VAL A 79 -15.64 8.20 -3.75
CA VAL A 79 -15.45 7.42 -2.51
C VAL A 79 -14.04 7.61 -1.94
N LEU A 80 -13.01 7.47 -2.79
CA LEU A 80 -11.62 7.68 -2.40
C LEU A 80 -11.38 9.11 -1.90
N ARG A 81 -11.89 10.13 -2.61
CA ARG A 81 -11.73 11.52 -2.20
C ARG A 81 -12.35 11.81 -0.83
N ARG A 82 -13.56 11.31 -0.57
CA ARG A 82 -14.22 11.48 0.75
C ARG A 82 -13.40 10.88 1.87
N PHE A 83 -12.90 9.67 1.66
CA PHE A 83 -12.00 9.01 2.61
C PHE A 83 -10.70 9.82 2.79
N ALA A 84 -10.10 10.31 1.71
CA ALA A 84 -8.89 11.13 1.75
C ALA A 84 -9.07 12.41 2.58
N GLU A 85 -10.13 13.16 2.31
CA GLU A 85 -10.46 14.43 2.99
C GLU A 85 -10.69 14.22 4.49
N SER A 86 -11.37 13.14 4.87
CA SER A 86 -11.67 12.85 6.29
C SER A 86 -10.44 12.47 7.10
N ASN A 87 -9.33 12.12 6.44
CA ASN A 87 -8.12 11.59 7.07
C ASN A 87 -6.84 12.36 6.72
N ASN A 88 -6.94 13.51 6.05
CA ASN A 88 -5.79 14.28 5.53
C ASN A 88 -4.85 13.45 4.63
N LEU A 89 -5.42 12.61 3.77
CA LEU A 89 -4.69 11.73 2.83
C LEU A 89 -4.86 12.16 1.37
N ASN A 90 -5.22 13.42 1.12
CA ASN A 90 -5.36 13.98 -0.23
C ASN A 90 -4.02 13.96 -0.98
N GLY A 91 -4.07 13.56 -2.25
CA GLY A 91 -2.88 13.35 -3.07
C GLY A 91 -2.04 12.13 -2.66
N ILE A 92 -2.56 11.27 -1.77
CA ILE A 92 -1.88 10.03 -1.35
C ILE A 92 -2.69 8.83 -1.80
N ILE A 93 -3.95 8.71 -1.34
CA ILE A 93 -4.80 7.55 -1.63
C ILE A 93 -5.72 7.77 -2.84
N ASP A 94 -5.91 9.02 -3.26
CA ASP A 94 -6.79 9.46 -4.35
C ASP A 94 -5.98 9.92 -5.59
N ILE A 95 -4.72 9.47 -5.73
CA ILE A 95 -3.88 9.76 -6.90
C ILE A 95 -4.41 9.07 -8.17
N ALA A 96 -4.99 7.87 -8.02
CA ALA A 96 -5.50 7.10 -9.13
C ALA A 96 -6.82 7.69 -9.64
N ASP A 97 -6.88 7.97 -10.94
CA ASP A 97 -8.09 8.48 -11.60
C ASP A 97 -8.78 7.36 -12.39
N PHE A 98 -9.82 6.77 -11.80
CA PHE A 98 -10.63 5.71 -12.40
C PHE A 98 -11.55 6.19 -13.53
N ASN A 99 -11.62 7.51 -13.77
CA ASN A 99 -12.39 8.12 -14.85
C ASN A 99 -11.48 8.78 -15.91
N SER A 100 -10.19 8.45 -15.90
CA SER A 100 -9.20 9.03 -16.81
C SER A 100 -9.48 8.67 -18.27
N ALA A 101 -9.03 9.53 -19.19
CA ALA A 101 -9.23 9.32 -20.63
C ALA A 101 -8.57 8.04 -21.16
N GLU A 102 -7.53 7.52 -20.49
CA GLU A 102 -6.83 6.27 -20.84
C GLU A 102 -7.62 5.00 -20.51
N LEU A 103 -8.63 5.12 -19.65
CA LEU A 103 -9.40 3.96 -19.23
C LEU A 103 -10.59 3.65 -20.15
N ASP A 104 -10.91 4.50 -21.12
CA ASP A 104 -12.16 4.44 -21.89
C ASP A 104 -13.41 4.41 -20.98
N LYS A 105 -14.60 4.62 -21.56
CA LYS A 105 -15.88 4.64 -20.81
C LYS A 105 -16.93 3.72 -21.43
N ASP A 106 -16.46 2.77 -22.23
CA ASP A 106 -17.30 1.76 -22.82
C ASP A 106 -17.58 0.63 -21.83
N LYS A 107 -18.39 -0.33 -22.28
CA LYS A 107 -18.77 -1.48 -21.48
C LYS A 107 -17.56 -2.33 -21.06
N GLU A 108 -16.56 -2.47 -21.92
CA GLU A 108 -15.36 -3.26 -21.62
C GLU A 108 -14.54 -2.63 -20.48
N SER A 109 -14.39 -1.30 -20.48
CA SER A 109 -13.79 -0.56 -19.37
C SER A 109 -14.55 -0.74 -18.06
N ILE A 110 -15.88 -0.60 -18.10
CA ILE A 110 -16.74 -0.77 -16.93
C ILE A 110 -16.58 -2.18 -16.35
N ASP A 111 -16.62 -3.21 -17.21
CA ASP A 111 -16.45 -4.60 -16.80
C ASP A 111 -15.05 -4.83 -16.22
N ARG A 112 -14.01 -4.29 -16.84
CA ARG A 112 -12.62 -4.39 -16.38
C ARG A 112 -12.39 -3.76 -15.00
N ILE A 113 -12.89 -2.55 -14.77
CA ILE A 113 -12.82 -1.87 -13.45
C ILE A 113 -13.64 -2.67 -12.42
N SER A 114 -14.80 -3.18 -12.80
CA SER A 114 -15.64 -3.99 -11.91
C SER A 114 -14.94 -5.29 -11.50
N CYS A 115 -14.33 -6.00 -12.45
CA CYS A 115 -13.52 -7.19 -12.20
C CYS A 115 -12.32 -6.88 -11.29
N LEU A 116 -11.68 -5.71 -11.43
CA LEU A 116 -10.59 -5.30 -10.54
C LEU A 116 -11.09 -5.13 -9.11
N VAL A 117 -12.24 -4.47 -8.92
CA VAL A 117 -12.90 -4.36 -7.61
C VAL A 117 -13.24 -5.73 -7.05
N GLU A 118 -13.70 -6.67 -7.88
CA GLU A 118 -14.03 -8.05 -7.46
C GLU A 118 -12.83 -8.84 -6.98
N ILE A 119 -11.66 -8.69 -7.62
CA ILE A 119 -10.41 -9.29 -7.14
C ILE A 119 -10.19 -8.88 -5.68
N PHE A 120 -10.30 -7.58 -5.39
CA PHE A 120 -10.09 -7.11 -4.03
C PHE A 120 -11.24 -7.50 -3.11
N GLN A 121 -12.51 -7.46 -3.55
CA GLN A 121 -13.66 -7.91 -2.77
C GLN A 121 -13.47 -9.34 -2.26
N ASN A 122 -13.01 -10.23 -3.13
CA ASN A 122 -12.86 -11.67 -2.84
C ASN A 122 -11.52 -12.06 -2.21
N LEU A 123 -10.59 -11.12 -1.96
CA LEU A 123 -9.39 -11.41 -1.17
C LEU A 123 -9.77 -11.94 0.22
N GLU A 124 -9.19 -13.08 0.58
CA GLU A 124 -9.46 -13.75 1.86
C GLU A 124 -9.28 -12.81 3.06
N GLU A 125 -10.26 -12.80 3.97
CA GLU A 125 -10.26 -11.91 5.13
C GLU A 125 -9.10 -12.20 6.11
N ASN A 126 -8.59 -13.44 6.13
CA ASN A 126 -7.44 -13.86 6.93
C ASN A 126 -6.17 -13.05 6.64
N ILE A 127 -6.00 -12.50 5.42
CA ILE A 127 -4.89 -11.63 5.03
C ILE A 127 -4.88 -10.36 5.88
N PHE A 128 -6.05 -9.92 6.36
CA PHE A 128 -6.23 -8.69 7.11
C PHE A 128 -6.30 -8.94 8.64
N ASN A 129 -6.17 -10.20 9.10
CA ASN A 129 -6.19 -10.54 10.52
C ASN A 129 -4.76 -10.56 11.09
N GLU A 130 -4.45 -9.59 11.94
CA GLU A 130 -3.14 -9.42 12.61
C GLU A 130 -3.03 -10.15 13.97
N GLN A 131 -4.12 -10.74 14.50
CA GLN A 131 -4.12 -11.36 15.84
C GLN A 131 -3.27 -12.62 15.94
N ASN A 132 -2.98 -13.24 14.80
CA ASN A 132 -1.93 -14.22 14.68
C ASN A 132 -0.85 -13.52 13.87
N HIS A 133 0.41 -13.57 14.31
CA HIS A 133 1.59 -13.34 13.47
C HIS A 133 1.59 -14.35 12.30
N SER A 134 0.57 -14.28 11.46
CA SER A 134 0.27 -15.25 10.45
C SER A 134 1.29 -15.03 9.35
N GLU A 135 1.63 -16.12 8.67
CA GLU A 135 2.49 -16.05 7.51
C GLU A 135 1.92 -15.08 6.45
N TYR A 136 0.62 -14.77 6.48
CA TYR A 136 -0.16 -13.97 5.54
C TYR A 136 -0.67 -12.65 6.16
N SER A 137 0.11 -11.58 6.07
CA SER A 137 -0.33 -10.24 6.51
C SER A 137 -0.54 -9.28 5.34
N PHE A 138 -1.50 -8.37 5.50
CA PHE A 138 -1.75 -7.24 4.61
C PHE A 138 -0.45 -6.49 4.29
N LEU A 139 0.36 -6.19 5.30
CA LEU A 139 1.59 -5.41 5.11
C LEU A 139 2.59 -6.13 4.19
N LYS A 140 2.74 -7.45 4.32
CA LYS A 140 3.59 -8.25 3.41
C LYS A 140 3.07 -8.25 1.99
N LEU A 141 1.75 -8.35 1.79
CA LEU A 141 1.15 -8.27 0.47
C LEU A 141 1.33 -6.88 -0.16
N TYR A 142 1.10 -5.83 0.62
CA TYR A 142 1.23 -4.44 0.19
C TYR A 142 2.68 -4.14 -0.24
N ASP A 143 3.65 -4.54 0.59
CA ASP A 143 5.09 -4.43 0.33
C ASP A 143 5.51 -5.24 -0.92
N TYR A 144 5.05 -6.49 -1.03
CA TYR A 144 5.28 -7.33 -2.21
C TYR A 144 4.79 -6.65 -3.50
N LEU A 145 3.57 -6.10 -3.50
CA LEU A 145 3.02 -5.43 -4.68
C LEU A 145 3.83 -4.19 -5.05
N ILE A 146 4.23 -3.37 -4.07
CA ILE A 146 5.13 -2.23 -4.31
C ILE A 146 6.40 -2.70 -5.02
N HIS A 147 7.03 -3.79 -4.56
CA HIS A 147 8.25 -4.32 -5.15
C HIS A 147 8.03 -4.85 -6.55
N LYS A 148 6.96 -5.61 -6.74
CA LYS A 148 6.64 -6.22 -8.03
C LYS A 148 6.38 -5.15 -9.10
N PHE A 149 5.59 -4.12 -8.77
CA PHE A 149 5.36 -2.98 -9.66
C PHE A 149 6.62 -2.16 -9.94
N ALA A 150 7.53 -2.03 -8.96
CA ALA A 150 8.80 -1.35 -9.18
C ALA A 150 9.72 -2.14 -10.12
N TYR A 151 9.82 -3.45 -9.92
CA TYR A 151 10.66 -4.34 -10.72
C TYR A 151 10.20 -4.43 -12.19
N ASP A 152 8.89 -4.48 -12.40
CA ASP A 152 8.27 -4.58 -13.74
C ASP A 152 8.18 -3.22 -14.46
N SER A 153 8.56 -2.11 -13.80
CA SER A 153 8.62 -0.79 -14.44
C SER A 153 9.89 -0.63 -15.29
N THR A 154 9.75 0.01 -16.46
CA THR A 154 10.84 0.20 -17.44
C THR A 154 11.79 1.37 -17.09
N ILE A 155 11.45 2.19 -16.09
CA ILE A 155 12.20 3.39 -15.70
C ILE A 155 13.08 3.08 -14.48
N ASN A 156 14.41 3.11 -14.64
CA ASN A 156 15.46 3.01 -13.62
C ASN A 156 15.13 2.18 -12.36
N LYS A 157 15.30 0.85 -12.50
CA LYS A 157 15.14 -0.18 -11.45
C LYS A 157 15.86 0.11 -10.13
N GLU A 158 16.89 0.95 -10.16
CA GLU A 158 17.81 1.21 -9.03
C GLU A 158 17.35 2.32 -8.08
N ALA A 159 16.37 3.15 -8.47
CA ALA A 159 16.08 4.35 -7.71
C ALA A 159 14.95 4.16 -6.66
N PHE A 160 14.04 3.20 -6.82
CA PHE A 160 12.74 3.23 -6.13
C PHE A 160 12.61 2.34 -4.88
N TYR A 161 13.46 1.32 -4.75
CA TYR A 161 13.34 0.31 -3.70
C TYR A 161 14.70 -0.25 -3.29
N THR A 162 14.90 -0.43 -1.98
CA THR A 162 16.09 -1.07 -1.42
C THR A 162 15.76 -2.53 -1.06
N PRO A 163 16.40 -3.55 -1.68
CA PRO A 163 16.19 -4.95 -1.32
C PRO A 163 16.33 -5.22 0.19
N ASN A 164 15.61 -6.22 0.68
CA ASN A 164 15.53 -6.50 2.12
C ASN A 164 16.91 -6.82 2.71
N GLU A 165 17.71 -7.62 2.01
CA GLU A 165 19.07 -7.98 2.41
C GLU A 165 19.97 -6.75 2.56
N ILE A 166 19.86 -5.80 1.61
CA ILE A 166 20.59 -4.53 1.66
C ILE A 166 20.09 -3.67 2.82
N SER A 167 18.78 -3.66 3.05
CA SER A 167 18.17 -2.91 4.15
C SER A 167 18.61 -3.40 5.52
N ILE A 168 18.72 -4.72 5.73
CA ILE A 168 19.25 -5.32 6.95
C ILE A 168 20.73 -4.94 7.13
N ILE A 169 21.54 -5.03 6.07
CA ILE A 169 22.96 -4.64 6.12
C ILE A 169 23.07 -3.16 6.53
N MET A 170 22.29 -2.27 5.89
CA MET A 170 22.28 -0.84 6.23
C MET A 170 21.85 -0.59 7.68
N ALA A 171 20.81 -1.29 8.16
CA ALA A 171 20.37 -1.20 9.56
C ALA A 171 21.51 -1.54 10.54
N ARG A 172 22.28 -2.59 10.25
CA ARG A 172 23.45 -2.98 11.05
C ARG A 172 24.57 -1.94 10.99
N VAL A 173 24.85 -1.41 9.79
CA VAL A 173 25.88 -0.38 9.57
C VAL A 173 25.59 0.89 10.39
N ILE A 174 24.33 1.32 10.45
CA ILE A 174 23.93 2.48 11.26
C ILE A 174 23.79 2.18 12.76
N GLY A 175 24.07 0.94 13.18
CA GLY A 175 24.15 0.54 14.58
C GLY A 175 22.82 0.21 15.25
N VAL A 176 21.80 -0.22 14.48
CA VAL A 176 20.50 -0.67 15.04
C VAL A 176 20.71 -1.75 16.12
N ASP A 177 21.65 -2.67 15.91
CA ASP A 177 21.95 -3.78 16.82
C ASP A 177 22.46 -3.31 18.20
N SER A 178 22.95 -2.07 18.29
CA SER A 178 23.50 -1.47 19.51
C SER A 178 22.59 -0.41 20.13
N VAL A 179 21.36 -0.25 19.63
CA VAL A 179 20.36 0.67 20.20
C VAL A 179 20.02 0.28 21.64
N LYS A 180 20.16 1.24 22.55
CA LYS A 180 19.75 1.11 23.96
C LYS A 180 18.55 2.00 24.33
N ASP A 181 18.37 3.09 23.58
CA ASP A 181 17.27 4.03 23.74
C ASP A 181 16.29 3.90 22.56
N PHE A 182 15.11 3.37 22.85
CA PHE A 182 14.04 3.11 21.87
C PHE A 182 13.12 4.32 21.66
N ASN A 183 13.45 5.48 22.23
CA ASN A 183 12.84 6.75 21.86
C ASN A 183 13.56 7.43 20.69
N LYS A 184 14.71 6.89 20.25
CA LYS A 184 15.38 7.34 19.03
C LYS A 184 14.51 7.05 17.79
N THR A 185 14.71 7.90 16.79
CA THR A 185 14.02 7.81 15.50
C THR A 185 14.98 7.36 14.40
N LEU A 186 14.49 6.54 13.48
CA LEU A 186 15.15 6.27 12.21
C LEU A 186 14.72 7.34 11.20
N TYR A 187 15.67 7.91 10.48
CA TYR A 187 15.41 8.97 9.50
C TYR A 187 16.19 8.70 8.22
N ASP A 188 15.49 8.81 7.09
CA ASP A 188 16.08 8.76 5.76
C ASP A 188 15.49 9.93 4.94
N PRO A 189 16.32 10.92 4.53
CA PRO A 189 15.87 12.10 3.81
C PRO A 189 15.40 11.82 2.37
N ALA A 190 15.62 10.60 1.86
CA ALA A 190 15.22 10.17 0.53
C ALA A 190 14.54 8.79 0.58
N CYS A 191 13.68 8.54 1.58
CA CYS A 191 13.20 7.21 1.91
C CYS A 191 12.27 6.58 0.86
N ARG A 192 11.67 7.38 -0.03
CA ARG A 192 10.73 6.95 -1.09
C ARG A 192 9.63 6.02 -0.54
N SER A 193 9.70 4.71 -0.83
CA SER A 193 8.74 3.71 -0.32
C SER A 193 8.78 3.56 1.20
N GLY A 194 9.86 4.01 1.84
CA GLY A 194 10.09 3.85 3.27
C GLY A 194 10.51 2.43 3.68
N SER A 195 10.69 1.51 2.72
CA SER A 195 10.97 0.10 3.01
C SER A 195 12.24 -0.12 3.81
N LEU A 196 13.29 0.68 3.54
CA LEU A 196 14.54 0.66 4.30
C LEU A 196 14.30 0.98 5.78
N LEU A 197 13.56 2.05 6.08
CA LEU A 197 13.26 2.46 7.45
C LEU A 197 12.38 1.44 8.17
N THR A 198 11.37 0.90 7.49
CA THR A 198 10.49 -0.14 8.04
C THR A 198 11.28 -1.41 8.35
N CYS A 199 12.13 -1.86 7.42
CA CYS A 199 13.01 -3.01 7.61
C CYS A 199 13.97 -2.80 8.80
N ALA A 200 14.59 -1.64 8.92
CA ALA A 200 15.48 -1.32 10.04
C ALA A 200 14.75 -1.32 11.39
N ALA A 201 13.53 -0.79 11.46
CA ALA A 201 12.71 -0.84 12.68
C ALA A 201 12.27 -2.27 13.03
N ASP A 202 11.92 -3.08 12.03
CA ASP A 202 11.55 -4.48 12.23
C ASP A 202 12.75 -5.32 12.65
N HIS A 203 13.95 -5.02 12.12
CA HIS A 203 15.20 -5.63 12.56
C HIS A 203 15.49 -5.33 14.03
N ALA A 204 15.29 -4.08 14.46
CA ALA A 204 15.42 -3.70 15.86
C ALA A 204 14.44 -4.49 16.75
N GLN A 205 13.19 -4.64 16.31
CA GLN A 205 12.16 -5.35 17.05
C GLN A 205 12.44 -6.86 17.14
N TYR A 206 13.03 -7.45 16.10
CA TYR A 206 13.49 -8.84 16.11
C TYR A 206 14.63 -9.07 17.11
N LEU A 207 15.62 -8.17 17.15
CA LEU A 207 16.75 -8.27 18.09
C LEU A 207 16.33 -8.01 19.55
N TRP A 208 15.33 -7.14 19.75
CA TRP A 208 14.90 -6.67 21.06
C TRP A 208 13.39 -6.89 21.29
N PRO A 209 12.94 -8.15 21.37
CA PRO A 209 11.52 -8.45 21.55
C PRO A 209 10.97 -7.83 22.85
N GLY A 210 9.75 -7.29 22.77
CA GLY A 210 9.08 -6.62 23.90
C GLY A 210 9.53 -5.17 24.16
N LYS A 211 10.52 -4.65 23.42
CA LYS A 211 10.83 -3.21 23.41
C LYS A 211 9.92 -2.46 22.42
N LYS A 212 9.74 -1.16 22.67
CA LYS A 212 9.01 -0.27 21.76
C LYS A 212 9.69 -0.30 20.38
N ARG A 213 8.90 -0.46 19.32
CA ARG A 213 9.41 -0.37 17.94
C ARG A 213 9.97 1.05 17.70
N LEU A 214 11.14 1.13 17.05
CA LEU A 214 11.73 2.41 16.67
C LEU A 214 10.77 3.18 15.75
N GLN A 215 10.66 4.48 16.00
CA GLN A 215 9.82 5.36 15.19
C GLN A 215 10.57 5.74 13.90
N CYS A 216 9.90 5.57 12.75
CA CYS A 216 10.42 5.97 11.45
C CYS A 216 9.91 7.36 11.09
N LEU A 217 10.83 8.25 10.69
CA LEU A 217 10.53 9.56 10.14
C LEU A 217 10.72 9.49 8.62
N PHE A 218 9.61 9.49 7.89
CA PHE A 218 9.61 9.42 6.43
C PHE A 218 9.69 10.85 5.85
N SER A 219 10.70 11.11 5.02
CA SER A 219 10.80 12.36 4.24
C SER A 219 10.87 12.05 2.75
N THR A 220 10.05 12.77 1.99
CA THR A 220 10.12 12.80 0.51
C THR A 220 10.94 13.97 -0.02
N HIS A 221 11.39 14.87 0.86
CA HIS A 221 12.17 16.05 0.51
C HIS A 221 13.65 15.80 0.82
N ALA A 222 14.47 15.76 -0.22
CA ALA A 222 15.92 15.86 -0.07
C ALA A 222 16.27 17.31 0.33
N PHE A 223 16.67 17.53 1.57
CA PHE A 223 17.26 18.81 1.95
C PHE A 223 18.68 18.88 1.38
N ILE A 224 18.88 19.70 0.36
CA ILE A 224 20.21 20.21 0.04
C ILE A 224 20.42 21.36 1.03
N SER A 225 21.13 21.12 2.13
CA SER A 225 21.71 22.22 2.90
C SER A 225 22.70 22.92 1.99
N SER A 226 22.44 24.19 1.66
CA SER A 226 23.47 25.05 1.08
C SER A 226 24.61 25.19 2.10
N PRO A 227 25.89 25.26 1.64
CA PRO A 227 27.06 25.25 2.52
C PRO A 227 27.09 26.40 3.53
#